data_AF-A0A540MIG0-F1
#
_entry.id   AF-A0A540MIG0-F1
#
_cell.length_a   1.000
_cell.length_b   1.000
_cell.length_c   1.000
_cell.angle_alpha   90.00
_cell.angle_beta   90.00
_cell.angle_gamma   90.00
#
_symmetry.space_group_name_H-M   'P 1'
#
loop_
_entity.id
_entity.type
_entity.pdbx_description
1 polymer ?
#
loop_
_entity_poly.entity_id
_entity_poly.type
_entity_poly.pdbx_seq_one_letter_code
_entity_poly.pdbx_strand_id
1 'polypeptide(L)'
;MPVAERRSAAAMENGVVENGVCSSESATGSRYVWSSKESEYSSADHLVVMVHGIMGTAADWKFGAEQFVKTLPDKVIVHCSERNGSRLTLDGVDVMGERLAEEVIELTRKKPNLRKISFIGHSVGGLVARYAIGRLYRPGPPKSDNTEPKSENTEHSSPDGCEEDARSTLAGLEPLNFITVATPHLGSRGNKQVPFLFGVTAFERLASAVIHLIFRRTGRHLFLNDDDDGKPPLLKRMIEDCDGCYFMSALRSFKRRVVYSNVGYDHIVGWKTSCIRRNSELPKWENTVDEKYPHIVYEEHCKAYDAEQCEPASAEDGGSGELEEELLKGLSRLSWEKVDVSFHSSRRRFSAHSVIQVKDQSVHIEGEDVIRHIMDHFLNNATLSAEKSVISAPLNGVSITDRKKNVSVFYWCIAACSRRHSHVLTLACFVKEVEKRGLQIAVAGIPKTIDNDIAQHITGVEEAQRAINAAHVEVEGVENGVGIVKLMGRHSGLISLYATLASRDVVIQ
;
A
#
# COMPACT_ATOMS: atom_id res chain seq x y z
N MET A 1 59.66 23.54 3.00
CA MET A 1 59.26 22.69 1.85
C MET A 1 59.49 21.23 2.22
N PRO A 2 58.57 20.29 1.93
CA PRO A 2 57.12 20.38 1.89
C PRO A 2 56.45 19.47 2.96
N VAL A 3 55.14 19.60 3.02
CA VAL A 3 54.16 19.03 3.95
C VAL A 3 54.04 17.51 3.77
N ALA A 4 54.06 16.76 4.87
CA ALA A 4 53.72 15.34 4.90
C ALA A 4 52.18 15.19 4.89
N GLU A 5 51.62 14.89 3.72
CA GLU A 5 50.25 14.41 3.61
C GLU A 5 50.12 13.03 4.27
N ARG A 6 49.26 12.99 5.30
CA ARG A 6 48.74 11.74 5.86
C ARG A 6 47.95 11.03 4.76
N ARG A 7 48.46 9.87 4.33
CA ARG A 7 47.71 8.85 3.61
C ARG A 7 46.47 8.48 4.44
N SER A 8 45.29 8.87 3.97
CA SER A 8 44.01 8.33 4.46
C SER A 8 43.82 6.91 3.93
N ALA A 9 43.18 6.11 4.77
CA ALA A 9 43.13 4.67 4.72
C ALA A 9 42.06 4.10 3.77
N ALA A 10 42.21 2.79 3.56
CA ALA A 10 41.25 1.79 3.05
C ALA A 10 41.08 1.71 1.52
N ALA A 11 41.77 0.71 0.94
CA ALA A 11 41.49 0.16 -0.38
C ALA A 11 40.04 -0.35 -0.44
N MET A 12 39.24 0.22 -1.35
CA MET A 12 37.94 -0.32 -1.74
C MET A 12 38.14 -1.61 -2.54
N GLU A 13 37.50 -2.68 -2.12
CA GLU A 13 37.49 -3.97 -2.80
C GLU A 13 36.68 -3.86 -4.11
N ASN A 14 37.37 -4.06 -5.24
CA ASN A 14 36.93 -4.21 -6.63
C ASN A 14 35.40 -4.12 -6.92
N GLY A 15 34.85 -2.91 -7.03
CA GLY A 15 33.49 -2.70 -7.56
C GLY A 15 33.47 -2.71 -9.09
N VAL A 16 32.45 -3.34 -9.69
CA VAL A 16 32.18 -3.24 -11.13
C VAL A 16 31.39 -1.95 -11.39
N VAL A 17 31.87 -1.12 -12.31
CA VAL A 17 31.20 0.11 -12.75
C VAL A 17 30.49 -0.18 -14.07
N GLU A 18 29.16 -0.10 -14.08
CA GLU A 18 28.36 -0.25 -15.30
C GLU A 18 27.31 0.86 -15.37
N ASN A 19 27.28 1.62 -16.46
CA ASN A 19 26.29 2.68 -16.71
C ASN A 19 26.10 3.69 -15.55
N GLY A 20 27.19 4.10 -14.89
CA GLY A 20 27.16 5.08 -13.79
C GLY A 20 26.76 4.52 -12.42
N VAL A 21 26.51 3.20 -12.32
CA VAL A 21 26.22 2.49 -11.08
C VAL A 21 27.42 1.64 -10.70
N CYS A 22 27.82 1.71 -9.43
CA CYS A 22 28.77 0.78 -8.83
C CYS A 22 28.02 -0.34 -8.13
N SER A 23 28.52 -1.56 -8.29
CA SER A 23 28.18 -2.67 -7.43
C SER A 23 29.44 -3.38 -6.94
N SER A 24 29.49 -3.72 -5.66
CA SER A 24 30.41 -4.75 -5.16
C SER A 24 29.63 -6.01 -4.87
N GLU A 25 30.28 -7.14 -5.13
CA GLU A 25 29.91 -8.45 -4.62
C GLU A 25 30.97 -8.81 -3.59
N SER A 26 30.58 -9.08 -2.33
CA SER A 26 31.56 -9.58 -1.36
C SER A 26 31.88 -11.05 -1.62
N ALA A 27 32.90 -11.59 -0.95
CA ALA A 27 33.21 -13.02 -0.98
C ALA A 27 32.03 -13.93 -0.52
N THR A 28 31.01 -13.36 0.13
CA THR A 28 29.76 -14.05 0.51
C THR A 28 28.60 -13.78 -0.46
N GLY A 29 28.86 -13.06 -1.56
CA GLY A 29 27.91 -12.68 -2.62
C GLY A 29 27.44 -11.23 -2.58
N SER A 30 27.57 -10.52 -1.44
CA SER A 30 26.69 -9.38 -1.10
C SER A 30 26.67 -8.27 -2.17
N ARG A 31 25.53 -8.06 -2.83
CA ARG A 31 25.35 -6.99 -3.83
C ARG A 31 24.93 -5.68 -3.17
N TYR A 32 25.91 -4.83 -2.91
CA TYR A 32 25.67 -3.43 -2.54
C TYR A 32 25.63 -2.60 -3.83
N VAL A 33 24.64 -1.73 -3.98
CA VAL A 33 24.47 -0.91 -5.20
C VAL A 33 24.46 0.57 -4.82
N TRP A 34 25.36 1.35 -5.43
CA TRP A 34 25.50 2.78 -5.16
C TRP A 34 25.96 3.58 -6.38
N SER A 35 25.86 4.91 -6.30
CA SER A 35 26.30 5.78 -7.40
C SER A 35 27.80 5.66 -7.60
N SER A 36 28.23 5.59 -8.86
CA SER A 36 29.67 5.55 -9.19
C SER A 36 30.46 6.79 -8.79
N LYS A 37 29.79 7.90 -8.47
CA LYS A 37 30.44 9.10 -7.95
C LYS A 37 30.58 9.01 -6.42
N GLU A 38 31.82 8.97 -5.95
CA GLU A 38 32.16 8.81 -4.52
C GLU A 38 31.55 9.90 -3.62
N SER A 39 31.40 11.13 -4.14
CA SER A 39 30.75 12.24 -3.44
C SER A 39 29.26 11.97 -3.17
N GLU A 40 28.56 11.38 -4.13
CA GLU A 40 27.11 11.07 -4.05
C GLU A 40 26.86 9.87 -3.10
N TYR A 41 27.74 8.85 -3.15
CA TYR A 41 27.68 7.75 -2.19
C TYR A 41 27.96 8.18 -0.75
N SER A 42 28.89 9.12 -0.56
CA SER A 42 29.27 9.60 0.77
C SER A 42 28.17 10.46 1.39
N SER A 43 27.40 11.20 0.58
CA SER A 43 26.30 12.05 1.06
C SER A 43 25.01 11.29 1.36
N ALA A 44 24.78 10.14 0.72
CA ALA A 44 23.54 9.38 0.87
C ALA A 44 23.35 8.85 2.31
N ASP A 45 22.20 9.18 2.91
CA ASP A 45 21.87 8.89 4.31
C ASP A 45 20.64 7.97 4.47
N HIS A 46 20.07 7.46 3.37
CA HIS A 46 18.89 6.60 3.36
C HIS A 46 19.21 5.21 2.84
N LEU A 47 19.14 4.21 3.74
CA LEU A 47 19.28 2.81 3.38
C LEU A 47 17.96 2.22 2.85
N VAL A 48 18.00 1.60 1.68
CA VAL A 48 16.88 0.85 1.10
C VAL A 48 17.25 -0.63 1.07
N VAL A 49 16.58 -1.43 1.90
CA VAL A 49 16.81 -2.87 2.00
C VAL A 49 15.80 -3.60 1.12
N MET A 50 16.28 -4.27 0.08
CA MET A 50 15.47 -5.06 -0.85
C MET A 50 15.58 -6.55 -0.51
N VAL A 51 14.44 -7.22 -0.32
CA VAL A 51 14.36 -8.60 0.18
C VAL A 51 13.65 -9.49 -0.84
N HIS A 52 14.34 -10.53 -1.33
CA HIS A 52 13.84 -11.41 -2.39
C HIS A 52 12.84 -12.47 -1.88
N GLY A 53 12.11 -13.07 -2.81
CA GLY A 53 11.13 -14.13 -2.56
C GLY A 53 11.72 -15.54 -2.37
N ILE A 54 10.83 -16.53 -2.32
CA ILE A 54 11.17 -17.94 -2.11
C ILE A 54 11.96 -18.48 -3.31
N MET A 55 12.99 -19.30 -3.04
CA MET A 55 13.98 -19.75 -4.05
C MET A 55 14.70 -18.61 -4.81
N GLY A 56 14.55 -17.35 -4.36
CA GLY A 56 15.21 -16.19 -4.95
C GLY A 56 16.62 -15.96 -4.45
N THR A 57 17.26 -14.94 -5.01
CA THR A 57 18.58 -14.41 -4.59
C THR A 57 18.56 -12.88 -4.67
N ALA A 58 19.61 -12.19 -4.20
CA ALA A 58 19.71 -10.73 -4.36
C ALA A 58 19.64 -10.27 -5.82
N ALA A 59 20.03 -11.10 -6.78
CA ALA A 59 19.94 -10.78 -8.21
C ALA A 59 18.50 -10.51 -8.67
N ASP A 60 17.50 -11.07 -7.98
CA ASP A 60 16.08 -10.85 -8.28
C ASP A 60 15.68 -9.37 -8.17
N TRP A 61 16.43 -8.58 -7.38
CA TRP A 61 16.24 -7.14 -7.20
C TRP A 61 17.25 -6.28 -7.97
N LYS A 62 18.11 -6.89 -8.81
CA LYS A 62 19.17 -6.16 -9.55
C LYS A 62 18.61 -4.97 -10.32
N PHE A 63 17.56 -5.19 -11.11
CA PHE A 63 16.94 -4.13 -11.90
C PHE A 63 16.42 -3.00 -11.02
N GLY A 64 15.61 -3.33 -9.99
CA GLY A 64 15.07 -2.34 -9.06
C GLY A 64 16.17 -1.54 -8.37
N ALA A 65 17.22 -2.19 -7.86
CA ALA A 65 18.32 -1.53 -7.19
C ALA A 65 19.06 -0.54 -8.10
N GLU A 66 19.34 -0.93 -9.34
CA GLU A 66 19.98 -0.06 -10.32
C GLU A 66 19.11 1.15 -10.67
N GLN A 67 17.79 0.98 -10.82
CA GLN A 67 16.88 2.10 -11.12
C GLN A 67 16.78 3.08 -9.96
N PHE A 68 16.75 2.59 -8.72
CA PHE A 68 16.75 3.42 -7.52
C PHE A 68 18.00 4.30 -7.44
N VAL A 69 19.18 3.71 -7.64
CA VAL A 69 20.45 4.44 -7.60
C VAL A 69 20.57 5.42 -8.77
N LYS A 70 20.13 5.05 -9.98
CA LYS A 70 20.15 5.96 -11.14
C LYS A 70 19.25 7.18 -10.93
N THR A 71 18.12 7.01 -10.26
CA THR A 71 17.11 8.06 -10.09
C THR A 71 17.34 8.90 -8.85
N LEU A 72 17.93 8.32 -7.80
CA LEU A 72 18.15 8.94 -6.50
C LEU A 72 19.63 8.82 -6.03
N PRO A 73 20.62 9.16 -6.88
CA PRO A 73 22.04 8.78 -6.69
C PRO A 73 22.71 9.33 -5.43
N ASP A 74 22.27 10.50 -4.96
CA ASP A 74 22.80 11.21 -3.79
C ASP A 74 21.94 11.05 -2.54
N LYS A 75 20.78 10.38 -2.66
CA LYS A 75 19.78 10.29 -1.60
C LYS A 75 19.70 8.90 -0.99
N VAL A 76 19.92 7.85 -1.77
CA VAL A 76 19.72 6.47 -1.31
C VAL A 76 20.95 5.60 -1.51
N ILE A 77 21.04 4.57 -0.67
CA ILE A 77 21.95 3.45 -0.81
C ILE A 77 21.09 2.19 -0.81
N VAL A 78 21.26 1.36 -1.82
CA VAL A 78 20.44 0.15 -1.95
C VAL A 78 21.25 -1.08 -1.57
N HIS A 79 20.68 -1.87 -0.66
CA HIS A 79 21.19 -3.17 -0.25
C HIS A 79 20.21 -4.26 -0.67
N CYS A 80 20.64 -5.15 -1.56
CA CYS A 80 19.89 -6.36 -1.87
C CYS A 80 20.32 -7.47 -0.89
N SER A 81 19.43 -7.88 0.01
CA SER A 81 19.71 -8.89 1.04
C SER A 81 20.07 -10.24 0.42
N GLU A 82 21.08 -10.89 0.99
CA GLU A 82 21.55 -12.21 0.52
C GLU A 82 21.55 -13.31 1.56
N ARG A 83 21.35 -12.95 2.83
CA ARG A 83 21.43 -13.90 3.94
C ARG A 83 20.47 -15.09 3.81
N ASN A 84 19.46 -14.95 2.96
CA ASN A 84 18.42 -15.96 2.75
C ASN A 84 18.40 -16.54 1.34
N GLY A 85 19.45 -16.40 0.54
CA GLY A 85 19.49 -16.85 -0.86
C GLY A 85 19.22 -18.36 -1.05
N SER A 86 18.60 -18.71 -2.18
CA SER A 86 18.41 -20.09 -2.64
C SER A 86 17.71 -20.98 -1.60
N ARG A 87 18.31 -22.11 -1.20
CA ARG A 87 17.69 -23.09 -0.28
C ARG A 87 17.46 -22.55 1.13
N LEU A 88 18.18 -21.50 1.53
CA LEU A 88 17.98 -20.84 2.84
C LEU A 88 16.60 -20.18 2.94
N THR A 89 15.94 -19.91 1.80
CA THR A 89 14.55 -19.42 1.78
C THR A 89 13.54 -20.40 2.38
N LEU A 90 13.92 -21.66 2.61
CA LEU A 90 13.05 -22.73 3.13
C LEU A 90 13.17 -22.91 4.65
N ASP A 91 14.04 -22.14 5.31
CA ASP A 91 14.35 -22.28 6.74
C ASP A 91 13.29 -21.72 7.68
N GLY A 92 12.27 -21.03 7.17
CA GLY A 92 11.24 -20.36 7.98
C GLY A 92 11.37 -18.83 8.00
N VAL A 93 10.24 -18.14 8.10
CA VAL A 93 10.17 -16.67 8.07
C VAL A 93 10.86 -16.05 9.29
N ASP A 94 10.75 -16.73 10.44
CA ASP A 94 11.43 -16.39 11.68
C ASP A 94 12.95 -16.46 11.55
N VAL A 95 13.48 -17.60 11.08
CA VAL A 95 14.93 -17.80 10.91
C VAL A 95 15.50 -16.85 9.86
N MET A 96 14.79 -16.69 8.74
CA MET A 96 15.18 -15.74 7.71
C MET A 96 15.14 -14.30 8.21
N GLY A 97 14.13 -13.94 9.00
CA GLY A 97 13.97 -12.62 9.58
C GLY A 97 15.05 -12.27 10.59
N GLU A 98 15.51 -13.26 11.37
CA GLU A 98 16.65 -13.10 12.27
C GLU A 98 17.92 -12.75 11.51
N ARG A 99 18.25 -13.55 10.48
CA ARG A 99 19.43 -13.32 9.65
C ARG A 99 19.38 -11.96 8.96
N LEU A 100 18.21 -11.55 8.47
CA LEU A 100 18.03 -10.23 7.88
C LEU A 100 18.22 -9.11 8.91
N ALA A 101 17.72 -9.28 10.14
CA ALA A 101 17.93 -8.29 11.20
C ALA A 101 19.43 -8.15 11.55
N GLU A 102 20.17 -9.26 11.67
CA GLU A 102 21.62 -9.24 11.87
C GLU A 102 22.35 -8.52 10.74
N GLU A 103 21.99 -8.80 9.49
CA GLU A 103 22.54 -8.13 8.31
C GLU A 103 22.32 -6.61 8.36
N VAL A 104 21.11 -6.16 8.67
CA VAL A 104 20.81 -4.73 8.79
C VAL A 104 21.65 -4.08 9.90
N ILE A 105 21.82 -4.73 11.05
CA ILE A 105 22.65 -4.22 12.15
C ILE A 105 24.13 -4.09 11.72
N GLU A 106 24.65 -5.06 10.95
CA GLU A 106 26.01 -4.97 10.42
C GLU A 106 26.15 -3.78 9.45
N LEU A 107 25.16 -3.54 8.60
CA LEU A 107 25.15 -2.43 7.65
C LEU A 107 25.14 -1.07 8.37
N THR A 108 24.30 -0.91 9.40
CA THR A 108 24.24 0.36 10.14
C THR A 108 25.53 0.66 10.90
N ARG A 109 26.25 -0.37 11.38
CA ARG A 109 27.60 -0.20 11.97
C ARG A 109 28.65 0.18 10.94
N LYS A 110 28.61 -0.41 9.74
CA LYS A 110 29.57 -0.12 8.66
C LYS A 110 29.39 1.29 8.09
N LYS A 111 28.19 1.85 8.15
CA LYS A 111 27.87 3.16 7.58
C LYS A 111 27.16 4.08 8.59
N PRO A 112 27.90 4.73 9.50
CA PRO A 112 27.32 5.50 10.61
C PRO A 112 26.63 6.81 10.19
N ASN A 113 26.79 7.26 8.94
CA ASN A 113 26.10 8.44 8.40
C ASN A 113 24.66 8.14 7.93
N LEU A 114 24.21 6.88 7.98
CA LEU A 114 22.83 6.54 7.71
C LEU A 114 21.90 7.15 8.77
N ARG A 115 20.80 7.74 8.32
CA ARG A 115 19.76 8.34 9.17
C ARG A 115 18.38 7.73 8.94
N LYS A 116 18.12 7.25 7.72
CA LYS A 116 16.81 6.74 7.29
C LYS A 116 16.90 5.30 6.81
N ILE A 117 15.83 4.52 6.99
CA ILE A 117 15.73 3.16 6.48
C ILE A 117 14.38 2.91 5.81
N SER A 118 14.39 2.08 4.77
CA SER A 118 13.19 1.57 4.10
C SER A 118 13.37 0.13 3.68
N PHE A 119 12.26 -0.59 3.59
CA PHE A 119 12.22 -1.98 3.16
C PHE A 119 11.35 -2.13 1.93
N ILE A 120 11.81 -2.95 0.98
CA ILE A 120 11.05 -3.40 -0.17
C ILE A 120 11.15 -4.92 -0.23
N GLY A 121 10.05 -5.62 0.05
CA GLY A 121 10.03 -7.08 0.08
C GLY A 121 9.17 -7.66 -1.04
N HIS A 122 9.66 -8.67 -1.74
CA HIS A 122 8.87 -9.42 -2.72
C HIS A 122 8.44 -10.78 -2.16
N SER A 123 7.19 -11.18 -2.39
CA SER A 123 6.70 -12.51 -2.01
C SER A 123 6.96 -12.79 -0.52
N VAL A 124 7.49 -13.96 -0.16
CA VAL A 124 7.89 -14.28 1.22
C VAL A 124 8.88 -13.27 1.81
N GLY A 125 9.69 -12.59 0.98
CA GLY A 125 10.62 -11.55 1.41
C GLY A 125 9.94 -10.40 2.16
N GLY A 126 8.69 -10.07 1.82
CA GLY A 126 7.89 -9.10 2.58
C GLY A 126 7.51 -9.60 3.99
N LEU A 127 7.27 -10.90 4.17
CA LEU A 127 7.06 -11.49 5.50
C LEU A 127 8.37 -11.55 6.30
N VAL A 128 9.48 -11.90 5.65
CA VAL A 128 10.83 -11.87 6.24
C VAL A 128 11.17 -10.46 6.72
N ALA A 129 10.91 -9.44 5.89
CA ALA A 129 11.06 -8.05 6.26
C ALA A 129 10.18 -7.67 7.46
N ARG A 130 8.90 -8.08 7.48
CA ARG A 130 8.00 -7.86 8.64
C ARG A 130 8.57 -8.45 9.94
N TYR A 131 9.16 -9.64 9.87
CA TYR A 131 9.77 -10.25 11.05
C TYR A 131 10.99 -9.45 11.50
N ALA A 132 11.90 -9.15 10.56
CA ALA A 132 13.14 -8.43 10.84
C ALA A 132 12.87 -7.05 11.46
N ILE A 133 11.89 -6.29 10.96
CA ILE A 133 11.59 -4.96 11.54
C ILE A 133 11.11 -5.07 12.98
N GLY A 134 10.37 -6.12 13.34
CA GLY A 134 9.94 -6.35 14.73
C GLY A 134 11.12 -6.63 15.67
N ARG A 135 12.20 -7.24 15.16
CA ARG A 135 13.46 -7.47 15.88
C ARG A 135 14.35 -6.24 15.98
N LEU A 136 14.33 -5.40 14.95
CA LEU A 136 15.16 -4.20 14.85
C LEU A 136 14.59 -3.00 15.61
N TYR A 137 13.29 -3.02 15.92
CA TYR A 137 12.61 -1.90 16.52
C TYR A 137 13.03 -1.68 17.96
N ARG A 138 13.31 -0.42 18.29
CA ARG A 138 13.58 0.03 19.66
C ARG A 138 12.58 1.13 20.00
N PRO A 139 11.73 0.93 21.02
CA PRO A 139 10.85 1.99 21.49
C PRO A 139 11.67 3.17 22.00
N GLY A 140 11.16 4.38 21.78
CA GLY A 140 11.72 5.58 22.42
C GLY A 140 11.54 5.52 23.94
N PRO A 141 12.31 6.31 24.71
CA PRO A 141 12.07 6.44 26.14
C PRO A 141 10.62 6.88 26.39
N PRO A 142 9.98 6.39 27.46
CA PRO A 142 8.65 6.82 27.83
C PRO A 142 8.66 8.35 28.02
N LYS A 143 7.68 9.03 27.44
CA LYS A 143 7.46 10.45 27.75
C LYS A 143 7.18 10.52 29.24
N SER A 144 7.99 11.25 30.00
CA SER A 144 7.67 11.53 31.40
C SER A 144 6.31 12.23 31.42
N ASP A 145 5.32 11.59 32.01
CA ASP A 145 4.10 12.29 32.42
C ASP A 145 4.54 13.36 33.42
N ASN A 146 4.62 14.61 32.98
CA ASN A 146 4.79 15.74 33.86
C ASN A 146 3.49 15.94 34.65
N THR A 147 3.27 15.08 35.64
CA THR A 147 2.35 15.31 36.75
C THR A 147 3.15 15.31 38.05
N GLU A 148 4.01 16.31 38.21
CA GLU A 148 4.45 16.75 39.54
C GLU A 148 4.25 18.27 39.65
N PRO A 149 3.78 18.77 40.81
CA PRO A 149 3.43 20.17 40.98
C PRO A 149 4.70 21.02 41.00
N LYS A 150 4.72 22.06 40.15
CA LYS A 150 5.79 23.06 40.09
C LYS A 150 6.04 23.66 41.47
N SER A 151 7.17 23.33 42.09
CA SER A 151 7.76 24.16 43.13
C SER A 151 8.57 25.27 42.47
N GLU A 152 8.21 26.52 42.80
CA GLU A 152 8.96 27.72 42.45
C GLU A 152 10.40 27.63 42.97
N ASN A 153 11.39 27.75 42.08
CA ASN A 153 12.35 28.86 42.10
C ASN A 153 13.58 28.64 41.20
N THR A 154 13.99 29.77 40.63
CA THR A 154 15.33 30.13 40.13
C THR A 154 15.55 30.04 38.63
N GLU A 155 15.50 31.23 38.03
CA GLU A 155 15.93 31.59 36.69
C GLU A 155 17.44 31.37 36.52
N HIS A 156 17.83 30.67 35.45
CA HIS A 156 18.92 31.12 34.58
C HIS A 156 18.79 30.45 33.21
N SER A 157 18.50 31.29 32.22
CA SER A 157 18.36 30.96 30.81
C SER A 157 19.71 30.67 30.14
N SER A 158 19.76 29.60 29.36
CA SER A 158 20.64 29.44 28.18
C SER A 158 19.83 28.74 27.09
N PRO A 159 19.65 29.32 25.89
CA PRO A 159 18.90 28.71 24.81
C PRO A 159 19.87 28.11 23.80
N ASP A 160 20.43 26.93 24.09
CA ASP A 160 20.99 26.11 23.02
C ASP A 160 21.05 24.65 23.45
N GLY A 161 20.31 23.82 22.73
CA GLY A 161 20.05 22.43 23.10
C GLY A 161 18.79 21.99 22.38
N CYS A 162 18.94 21.62 21.12
CA CYS A 162 17.92 20.86 20.41
C CYS A 162 17.66 19.58 21.22
N GLU A 163 16.59 19.55 22.00
CA GLU A 163 16.07 18.30 22.55
C GLU A 163 15.64 17.46 21.35
N GLU A 164 16.53 16.55 20.91
CA GLU A 164 16.15 15.46 20.03
C GLU A 164 15.09 14.65 20.76
N ASP A 165 13.81 14.96 20.48
CA ASP A 165 12.67 14.09 20.71
C ASP A 165 13.12 12.67 20.36
N ALA A 166 13.35 11.83 21.38
CA ALA A 166 13.88 10.49 21.21
C ALA A 166 12.78 9.60 20.59
N ARG A 167 12.60 9.75 19.27
CA ARG A 167 11.66 9.01 18.43
C ARG A 167 12.05 7.54 18.43
N SER A 168 11.05 6.67 18.33
CA SER A 168 11.30 5.25 18.11
C SER A 168 12.15 5.05 16.86
N THR A 169 13.07 4.08 16.92
CA THR A 169 14.02 3.84 15.83
C THR A 169 13.98 2.38 15.39
N LEU A 170 14.44 2.16 14.16
CA LEU A 170 14.66 0.84 13.61
C LEU A 170 16.16 0.67 13.37
N ALA A 171 16.83 -0.13 14.21
CA ALA A 171 18.29 -0.25 14.22
C ALA A 171 19.04 1.10 14.41
N GLY A 172 18.41 2.09 15.07
CA GLY A 172 18.95 3.45 15.20
C GLY A 172 18.63 4.40 14.04
N LEU A 173 17.85 3.95 13.05
CA LEU A 173 17.47 4.74 11.88
C LEU A 173 15.97 5.12 11.92
N GLU A 174 15.62 6.23 11.28
CA GLU A 174 14.23 6.65 11.08
C GLU A 174 13.55 5.78 10.00
N PRO A 175 12.47 5.05 10.34
CA PRO A 175 11.75 4.23 9.38
C PRO A 175 10.86 5.08 8.46
N LEU A 176 11.11 5.02 7.14
CA LEU A 176 10.34 5.78 6.14
C LEU A 176 9.29 4.94 5.41
N ASN A 177 9.72 4.04 4.52
CA ASN A 177 8.83 3.24 3.69
C ASN A 177 8.93 1.75 4.04
N PHE A 178 7.77 1.11 4.22
CA PHE A 178 7.62 -0.34 4.24
C PHE A 178 6.77 -0.76 3.03
N ILE A 179 7.42 -1.28 1.99
CA ILE A 179 6.79 -1.62 0.71
C ILE A 179 6.86 -3.14 0.53
N THR A 180 5.75 -3.74 0.15
CA THR A 180 5.71 -5.15 -0.24
C THR A 180 5.14 -5.32 -1.64
N VAL A 181 5.61 -6.35 -2.35
CA VAL A 181 5.24 -6.65 -3.73
C VAL A 181 4.88 -8.12 -3.82
N ALA A 182 3.62 -8.41 -4.14
CA ALA A 182 3.05 -9.76 -4.22
C ALA A 182 3.34 -10.60 -2.96
N THR A 183 3.25 -10.01 -1.76
CA THR A 183 3.55 -10.70 -0.49
C THR A 183 2.31 -11.35 0.12
N PRO A 184 2.33 -12.63 0.54
CA PRO A 184 1.17 -13.30 1.12
C PRO A 184 0.94 -12.91 2.59
N HIS A 185 0.46 -11.68 2.86
CA HIS A 185 0.33 -11.14 4.22
C HIS A 185 -0.64 -11.93 5.12
N LEU A 186 -1.66 -12.54 4.52
CA LEU A 186 -2.67 -13.37 5.20
C LEU A 186 -2.38 -14.88 5.10
N GLY A 187 -1.18 -15.25 4.62
CA GLY A 187 -0.85 -16.62 4.27
C GLY A 187 -1.34 -17.03 2.87
N SER A 188 -1.23 -18.32 2.57
CA SER A 188 -1.51 -18.93 1.26
C SER A 188 -2.57 -20.04 1.32
N ARG A 189 -3.22 -20.22 2.48
CA ARG A 189 -4.29 -21.21 2.65
C ARG A 189 -5.57 -20.79 1.90
N GLY A 190 -6.31 -21.75 1.35
CA GLY A 190 -7.67 -21.51 0.82
C GLY A 190 -7.78 -20.70 -0.48
N ASN A 191 -6.67 -20.25 -1.08
CA ASN A 191 -6.70 -19.65 -2.41
C ASN A 191 -6.66 -20.75 -3.47
N LYS A 192 -7.54 -20.70 -4.49
CA LYS A 192 -7.52 -21.57 -5.69
C LYS A 192 -6.23 -21.41 -6.54
N GLN A 193 -5.23 -20.73 -6.01
CA GLN A 193 -3.96 -20.41 -6.63
C GLN A 193 -2.89 -21.34 -6.07
N VAL A 194 -2.89 -22.59 -6.52
CA VAL A 194 -1.69 -23.43 -6.44
C VAL A 194 -1.63 -24.38 -7.63
N PRO A 195 -0.82 -24.09 -8.67
CA PRO A 195 -0.33 -25.10 -9.58
C PRO A 195 1.22 -25.13 -9.48
N PHE A 196 1.75 -25.64 -8.37
CA PHE A 196 3.21 -25.68 -8.14
C PHE A 196 3.88 -26.97 -8.66
N LEU A 197 3.47 -27.49 -9.83
CA LEU A 197 4.10 -28.68 -10.43
C LEU A 197 4.12 -28.64 -11.96
N PHE A 198 4.65 -27.57 -12.57
CA PHE A 198 5.05 -27.56 -13.98
C PHE A 198 4.03 -28.20 -14.96
N GLY A 199 2.72 -27.97 -14.75
CA GLY A 199 1.68 -28.39 -15.69
C GLY A 199 1.23 -29.87 -15.67
N VAL A 200 1.35 -30.62 -14.57
CA VAL A 200 0.79 -31.98 -14.46
C VAL A 200 -0.38 -32.04 -13.46
N THR A 201 -1.61 -31.98 -13.97
CA THR A 201 -2.88 -31.97 -13.20
C THR A 201 -3.09 -33.18 -12.28
N ALA A 202 -2.48 -34.33 -12.61
CA ALA A 202 -2.61 -35.55 -11.80
C ALA A 202 -1.91 -35.47 -10.43
N PHE A 203 -0.89 -34.63 -10.28
CA PHE A 203 -0.21 -34.44 -8.98
C PHE A 203 -0.86 -33.36 -8.10
N GLU A 204 -1.73 -32.50 -8.65
CA GLU A 204 -2.29 -31.34 -7.93
C GLU A 204 -3.20 -31.74 -6.76
N ARG A 205 -3.87 -32.90 -6.85
CA ARG A 205 -4.70 -33.44 -5.75
C ARG A 205 -3.87 -34.02 -4.60
N LEU A 206 -2.70 -34.59 -4.90
CA LEU A 206 -1.78 -35.13 -3.90
C LEU A 206 -0.86 -34.03 -3.32
N ALA A 207 -0.57 -32.99 -4.11
CA ALA A 207 0.29 -31.88 -3.72
C ALA A 207 -0.30 -31.04 -2.58
N SER A 208 -1.62 -30.85 -2.48
CA SER A 208 -2.19 -30.08 -1.35
C SER A 208 -1.87 -30.68 0.03
N ALA A 209 -1.70 -32.01 0.09
CA ALA A 209 -1.28 -32.72 1.30
C ALA A 209 0.24 -32.68 1.55
N VAL A 210 1.05 -32.34 0.53
CA VAL A 210 2.53 -32.44 0.56
C VAL A 210 3.23 -31.08 0.37
N ILE A 211 2.50 -30.01 0.03
CA ILE A 211 3.07 -28.68 -0.26
C ILE A 211 3.88 -28.09 0.92
N HIS A 212 3.43 -28.30 2.16
CA HIS A 212 4.18 -27.89 3.34
C HIS A 212 5.47 -28.71 3.55
N LEU A 213 5.53 -29.94 3.02
CA LEU A 213 6.75 -30.76 3.00
C LEU A 213 7.73 -30.27 1.93
N ILE A 214 7.23 -29.78 0.79
CA ILE A 214 8.06 -29.26 -0.32
C ILE A 214 8.79 -27.96 0.08
N PHE A 215 8.11 -27.05 0.78
CA PHE A 215 8.71 -25.77 1.23
C PHE A 215 9.18 -25.76 2.68
N ARG A 216 9.31 -26.93 3.31
CA ARG A 216 9.81 -27.12 4.68
C ARG A 216 9.14 -26.15 5.68
N ARG A 217 9.94 -25.49 6.54
CA ARG A 217 9.43 -24.62 7.61
C ARG A 217 8.78 -23.36 7.05
N THR A 218 9.30 -22.79 5.97
CA THR A 218 8.65 -21.67 5.26
C THR A 218 7.25 -22.03 4.78
N GLY A 219 7.08 -23.22 4.20
CA GLY A 219 5.77 -23.73 3.81
C GLY A 219 4.80 -23.80 4.99
N ARG A 220 5.24 -24.33 6.13
CA ARG A 220 4.38 -24.41 7.33
C ARG A 220 3.87 -23.02 7.77
N HIS A 221 4.73 -22.01 7.80
CA HIS A 221 4.32 -20.62 8.10
C HIS A 221 3.33 -20.07 7.08
N LEU A 222 3.58 -20.26 5.78
CA LEU A 222 2.70 -19.73 4.73
C LEU A 222 1.31 -20.36 4.74
N PHE A 223 1.21 -21.63 5.10
CA PHE A 223 -0.06 -22.36 5.19
C PHE A 223 -0.71 -22.31 6.59
N LEU A 224 -0.10 -21.58 7.54
CA LEU A 224 -0.59 -21.43 8.91
C LEU A 224 -0.76 -22.79 9.63
N ASN A 225 0.18 -23.71 9.36
CA ASN A 225 0.22 -25.07 9.90
C ASN A 225 1.43 -25.29 10.82
N ASP A 226 2.16 -24.23 11.15
CA ASP A 226 3.21 -24.27 12.16
C ASP A 226 2.61 -24.27 13.58
N ASP A 227 3.26 -25.03 14.45
CA ASP A 227 2.92 -25.20 15.87
C ASP A 227 4.24 -25.22 16.64
N ASP A 228 4.84 -24.03 16.79
CA ASP A 228 6.12 -23.85 17.46
C ASP A 228 5.92 -23.92 18.98
N ASP A 229 6.02 -25.13 19.53
CA ASP A 229 5.88 -25.42 20.97
C ASP A 229 4.53 -25.00 21.56
N GLY A 230 3.43 -25.24 20.83
CA GLY A 230 2.07 -24.89 21.27
C GLY A 230 1.71 -23.42 21.03
N LYS A 231 2.58 -22.64 20.39
CA LYS A 231 2.30 -21.24 20.06
C LYS A 231 1.39 -21.13 18.84
N PRO A 232 0.58 -20.05 18.75
CA PRO A 232 -0.18 -19.77 17.53
C PRO A 232 0.74 -19.62 16.30
N PRO A 233 0.21 -19.85 15.08
CA PRO A 233 0.98 -19.69 13.86
C PRO A 233 1.73 -18.36 13.79
N LEU A 234 2.95 -18.37 13.24
CA LEU A 234 3.86 -17.23 13.24
C LEU A 234 3.23 -15.96 12.65
N LEU A 235 2.46 -16.07 11.57
CA LEU A 235 1.81 -14.91 10.94
C LEU A 235 0.79 -14.27 11.90
N LYS A 236 0.11 -15.08 12.73
CA LYS A 236 -0.79 -14.60 13.79
C LYS A 236 -0.01 -13.95 14.93
N ARG A 237 1.16 -14.47 15.27
CA ARG A 237 2.06 -13.80 16.24
C ARG A 237 2.54 -12.44 15.70
N MET A 238 2.78 -12.33 14.39
CA MET A 238 3.23 -11.10 13.72
C MET A 238 2.14 -10.02 13.52
N ILE A 239 0.92 -10.24 14.05
CA ILE A 239 -0.09 -9.19 14.18
C ILE A 239 -0.18 -8.64 15.61
N GLU A 240 0.70 -9.03 16.53
CA GLU A 240 0.82 -8.46 17.87
C GLU A 240 2.30 -8.19 18.22
N ASP A 241 2.58 -7.42 19.27
CA ASP A 241 3.93 -7.32 19.83
C ASP A 241 4.09 -8.43 20.88
N CYS A 242 4.91 -9.44 20.59
CA CYS A 242 5.05 -10.63 21.43
C CYS A 242 6.45 -11.26 21.32
N ASP A 243 6.79 -12.15 22.25
CA ASP A 243 8.06 -12.91 22.26
C ASP A 243 9.33 -12.02 22.12
N GLY A 244 9.31 -10.83 22.73
CA GLY A 244 10.41 -9.87 22.62
C GLY A 244 10.55 -9.19 21.25
N CYS A 245 9.57 -9.37 20.37
CA CYS A 245 9.49 -8.74 19.05
C CYS A 245 8.37 -7.70 19.02
N TYR A 246 8.63 -6.56 18.38
CA TYR A 246 7.69 -5.42 18.30
C TYR A 246 7.10 -5.31 16.89
N PHE A 247 6.45 -6.35 16.38
CA PHE A 247 6.01 -6.42 14.97
C PHE A 247 5.07 -5.28 14.56
N MET A 248 4.03 -5.02 15.35
CA MET A 248 3.03 -3.99 15.04
C MET A 248 3.54 -2.60 15.37
N SER A 249 4.30 -2.44 16.46
CA SER A 249 4.95 -1.17 16.77
C SER A 249 5.98 -0.77 15.71
N ALA A 250 6.77 -1.73 15.20
CA ALA A 250 7.69 -1.50 14.10
C ALA A 250 6.94 -1.08 12.83
N LEU A 251 5.91 -1.84 12.41
CA LEU A 251 5.10 -1.48 11.24
C LEU A 251 4.48 -0.09 11.37
N ARG A 252 3.95 0.26 12.54
CA ARG A 252 3.34 1.57 12.83
C ARG A 252 4.35 2.72 12.70
N SER A 253 5.61 2.48 13.05
CA SER A 253 6.66 3.50 13.02
C SER A 253 7.01 4.00 11.61
N PHE A 254 6.79 3.20 10.57
CA PHE A 254 7.00 3.63 9.19
C PHE A 254 6.02 4.75 8.80
N LYS A 255 6.54 5.83 8.21
CA LYS A 255 5.72 6.94 7.69
C LYS A 255 4.77 6.49 6.59
N ARG A 256 5.20 5.55 5.76
CA ARG A 256 4.44 5.03 4.63
C ARG A 256 4.50 3.50 4.57
N ARG A 257 3.33 2.87 4.39
CA ARG A 257 3.16 1.43 4.22
C ARG A 257 2.40 1.18 2.93
N VAL A 258 2.97 0.38 2.02
CA VAL A 258 2.39 0.14 0.70
C VAL A 258 2.42 -1.33 0.36
N VAL A 259 1.32 -1.83 -0.20
CA VAL A 259 1.26 -3.18 -0.80
C VAL A 259 0.99 -3.06 -2.29
N TYR A 260 1.82 -3.71 -3.10
CA TYR A 260 1.63 -3.88 -4.55
C TYR A 260 1.17 -5.30 -4.83
N SER A 261 0.02 -5.46 -5.47
CA SER A 261 -0.68 -6.74 -5.53
C SER A 261 -1.12 -7.06 -6.95
N ASN A 262 -0.77 -8.26 -7.45
CA ASN A 262 -1.22 -8.73 -8.75
C ASN A 262 -2.71 -9.07 -8.70
N VAL A 263 -3.49 -8.47 -9.59
CA VAL A 263 -4.94 -8.73 -9.71
C VAL A 263 -5.22 -10.11 -10.30
N GLY A 264 -4.36 -10.59 -11.20
CA GLY A 264 -4.52 -11.87 -11.87
C GLY A 264 -3.19 -12.44 -12.36
N TYR A 265 -3.24 -13.70 -12.78
CA TYR A 265 -2.09 -14.48 -13.31
C TYR A 265 -0.89 -14.65 -12.36
N ASP A 266 -0.99 -14.17 -11.12
CA ASP A 266 -0.14 -14.61 -10.04
C ASP A 266 -0.70 -15.93 -9.50
N HIS A 267 0.00 -17.02 -9.80
CA HIS A 267 -0.36 -18.36 -9.39
C HIS A 267 0.32 -18.78 -8.08
N ILE A 268 1.11 -17.89 -7.48
CA ILE A 268 1.88 -18.13 -6.26
C ILE A 268 1.23 -17.38 -5.09
N VAL A 269 0.84 -16.12 -5.30
CA VAL A 269 0.27 -15.28 -4.25
C VAL A 269 -1.08 -14.68 -4.64
N GLY A 270 -2.08 -14.98 -3.80
CA GLY A 270 -3.44 -14.47 -3.90
C GLY A 270 -3.53 -12.96 -3.92
N TRP A 271 -4.41 -12.42 -4.78
CA TRP A 271 -4.72 -11.01 -4.77
C TRP A 271 -5.20 -10.55 -3.39
N LYS A 272 -6.16 -11.26 -2.79
CA LYS A 272 -6.72 -10.94 -1.46
C LYS A 272 -5.65 -10.89 -0.35
N THR A 273 -4.70 -11.82 -0.37
CA THR A 273 -3.66 -11.93 0.67
C THR A 273 -2.56 -10.89 0.47
N SER A 274 -2.24 -10.54 -0.78
CA SER A 274 -1.27 -9.48 -1.07
C SER A 274 -1.80 -8.08 -0.83
N CYS A 275 -3.08 -7.82 -1.11
CA CYS A 275 -3.66 -6.50 -0.88
C CYS A 275 -4.30 -6.30 0.51
N ILE A 276 -4.28 -7.33 1.37
CA ILE A 276 -4.89 -7.29 2.71
C ILE A 276 -6.37 -6.89 2.60
N ARG A 277 -7.15 -7.66 1.84
CA ARG A 277 -8.60 -7.44 1.64
C ARG A 277 -9.37 -8.75 1.73
N ARG A 278 -10.66 -8.65 2.04
CA ARG A 278 -11.61 -9.74 1.84
C ARG A 278 -11.90 -9.90 0.35
N ASN A 279 -12.34 -11.09 -0.07
CA ASN A 279 -12.76 -11.31 -1.46
C ASN A 279 -13.91 -10.37 -1.89
N SER A 280 -14.82 -10.04 -0.98
CA SER A 280 -15.93 -9.11 -1.21
C SER A 280 -15.50 -7.65 -1.38
N GLU A 281 -14.29 -7.31 -0.94
CA GLU A 281 -13.72 -5.96 -0.98
C GLU A 281 -12.77 -5.75 -2.16
N LEU A 282 -12.52 -6.81 -2.95
CA LEU A 282 -11.65 -6.69 -4.13
C LEU A 282 -12.31 -5.73 -5.14
N PRO A 283 -11.57 -4.70 -5.59
CA PRO A 283 -12.13 -3.70 -6.48
C PRO A 283 -12.47 -4.32 -7.83
N LYS A 284 -13.50 -3.80 -8.48
CA LYS A 284 -13.65 -3.97 -9.92
C LYS A 284 -12.72 -2.96 -10.58
N TRP A 285 -11.90 -3.42 -11.52
CA TRP A 285 -11.02 -2.54 -12.28
C TRP A 285 -11.48 -2.52 -13.75
N GLU A 286 -11.41 -1.34 -14.36
CA GLU A 286 -11.69 -1.12 -15.77
C GLU A 286 -10.36 -0.99 -16.52
N ASN A 287 -10.38 -1.15 -17.85
CA ASN A 287 -9.19 -0.99 -18.71
C ASN A 287 -8.75 0.49 -18.85
N THR A 288 -8.91 1.30 -17.81
CA THR A 288 -8.33 2.64 -17.76
C THR A 288 -6.83 2.49 -17.58
N VAL A 289 -6.11 2.81 -18.64
CA VAL A 289 -4.65 2.75 -18.67
C VAL A 289 -4.14 4.11 -18.22
N ASP A 290 -3.45 4.16 -17.07
CA ASP A 290 -2.61 5.32 -16.74
C ASP A 290 -1.50 5.41 -17.78
N GLU A 291 -1.39 6.54 -18.50
CA GLU A 291 -0.40 6.71 -19.57
C GLU A 291 1.04 6.57 -19.04
N LYS A 292 1.28 6.93 -17.78
CA LYS A 292 2.58 6.86 -17.13
C LYS A 292 2.83 5.49 -16.50
N TYR A 293 1.81 4.83 -15.97
CA TYR A 293 1.95 3.51 -15.36
C TYR A 293 0.88 2.52 -15.85
N PRO A 294 1.03 2.00 -17.09
CA PRO A 294 -0.02 1.22 -17.75
C PRO A 294 -0.51 -0.02 -17.00
N HIS A 295 0.30 -0.60 -16.12
CA HIS A 295 -0.07 -1.79 -15.35
C HIS A 295 -0.69 -1.47 -13.99
N ILE A 296 -0.69 -0.22 -13.53
CA ILE A 296 -1.36 0.20 -12.30
C ILE A 296 -2.84 0.41 -12.60
N VAL A 297 -3.71 -0.45 -12.06
CA VAL A 297 -5.14 -0.48 -12.41
C VAL A 297 -6.06 0.03 -11.31
N TYR A 298 -5.59 0.04 -10.06
CA TYR A 298 -6.34 0.59 -8.94
C TYR A 298 -5.40 1.00 -7.82
N GLU A 299 -5.71 2.12 -7.17
CA GLU A 299 -5.00 2.63 -6.02
C GLU A 299 -5.98 3.10 -4.95
N GLU A 300 -5.71 2.76 -3.70
CA GLU A 300 -6.45 3.31 -2.57
C GLU A 300 -5.57 3.56 -1.36
N HIS A 301 -6.00 4.51 -0.55
CA HIS A 301 -5.43 4.77 0.77
C HIS A 301 -6.45 4.38 1.84
N CYS A 302 -6.18 3.25 2.53
CA CYS A 302 -6.98 2.79 3.65
C CYS A 302 -6.46 3.42 4.94
N LYS A 303 -7.33 4.15 5.65
CA LYS A 303 -7.04 4.59 7.01
C LYS A 303 -7.04 3.39 7.97
N ALA A 304 -6.30 3.53 9.07
CA ALA A 304 -6.38 2.56 10.15
C ALA A 304 -7.83 2.46 10.65
N TYR A 305 -8.31 1.25 10.88
CA TYR A 305 -9.62 1.00 11.48
C TYR A 305 -9.47 0.66 12.97
N ASP A 306 -10.36 1.23 13.79
CA ASP A 306 -10.53 0.81 15.17
C ASP A 306 -11.36 -0.48 15.21
N ALA A 307 -10.90 -1.47 15.97
CA ALA A 307 -11.45 -2.83 15.99
C ALA A 307 -12.90 -2.92 16.50
N GLU A 308 -13.49 -1.82 16.99
CA GLU A 308 -14.80 -1.77 17.63
C GLU A 308 -15.99 -1.71 16.65
N GLN A 309 -15.78 -1.60 15.33
CA GLN A 309 -16.86 -1.39 14.34
C GLN A 309 -17.21 -2.60 13.45
N CYS A 310 -16.87 -3.84 13.83
CA CYS A 310 -17.28 -5.02 13.04
C CYS A 310 -18.44 -5.79 13.70
N GLU A 311 -19.59 -5.75 13.03
CA GLU A 311 -20.61 -6.81 13.13
C GLU A 311 -19.99 -8.17 12.74
N PRO A 312 -20.30 -9.26 13.46
CA PRO A 312 -19.76 -10.58 13.15
C PRO A 312 -20.26 -11.07 11.80
N ALA A 313 -19.33 -11.41 10.90
CA ALA A 313 -19.67 -12.15 9.69
C ALA A 313 -20.26 -13.51 10.08
N SER A 314 -21.38 -13.90 9.44
CA SER A 314 -22.05 -15.18 9.63
C SER A 314 -21.06 -16.33 9.47
N ALA A 315 -20.93 -17.14 10.52
CA ALA A 315 -20.04 -18.28 10.60
C ALA A 315 -20.49 -19.41 9.68
N GLU A 316 -20.06 -19.37 8.42
CA GLU A 316 -20.14 -20.51 7.51
C GLU A 316 -18.85 -20.64 6.68
N ASP A 317 -17.74 -21.00 7.34
CA ASP A 317 -16.76 -21.96 6.80
C ASP A 317 -15.71 -22.31 7.88
N GLY A 318 -15.41 -23.60 8.05
CA GLY A 318 -14.63 -24.10 9.20
C GLY A 318 -13.20 -23.54 9.29
N GLY A 319 -12.77 -23.17 10.50
CA GLY A 319 -11.41 -22.99 11.05
C GLY A 319 -10.36 -22.17 10.28
N SER A 320 -10.22 -22.38 8.98
CA SER A 320 -9.27 -21.70 8.10
C SER A 320 -9.67 -20.28 7.72
N GLY A 321 -10.97 -20.00 7.61
CA GLY A 321 -11.48 -18.64 7.35
C GLY A 321 -11.34 -17.71 8.56
N GLU A 322 -11.45 -18.27 9.77
CA GLU A 322 -11.36 -17.51 11.02
C GLU A 322 -9.96 -16.94 11.24
N LEU A 323 -8.91 -17.74 11.03
CA LEU A 323 -7.53 -17.28 11.19
C LEU A 323 -7.13 -16.24 10.14
N GLU A 324 -7.55 -16.41 8.88
CA GLU A 324 -7.29 -15.42 7.84
C GLU A 324 -7.97 -14.07 8.16
N GLU A 325 -9.19 -14.12 8.69
CA GLU A 325 -9.95 -12.94 9.13
C GLU A 325 -9.28 -12.24 10.33
N GLU A 326 -8.74 -12.99 11.29
CA GLU A 326 -7.92 -12.42 12.38
C GLU A 326 -6.68 -11.69 11.84
N LEU A 327 -5.95 -12.29 10.90
CA LEU A 327 -4.78 -11.67 10.26
C LEU A 327 -5.16 -10.38 9.55
N LEU A 328 -6.28 -10.38 8.82
CA LEU A 328 -6.80 -9.23 8.11
C LEU A 328 -7.16 -8.10 9.08
N LYS A 329 -7.93 -8.41 10.12
CA LYS A 329 -8.31 -7.45 11.17
C LYS A 329 -7.06 -6.87 11.84
N GLY A 330 -6.12 -7.72 12.24
CA GLY A 330 -4.89 -7.33 12.91
C GLY A 330 -4.04 -6.35 12.09
N LEU A 331 -3.85 -6.63 10.80
CA LEU A 331 -3.10 -5.76 9.88
C LEU A 331 -3.86 -4.47 9.50
N SER A 332 -5.19 -4.52 9.48
CA SER A 332 -6.05 -3.37 9.16
C SER A 332 -6.12 -2.32 10.28
N ARG A 333 -5.56 -2.61 11.46
CA ARG A 333 -5.33 -1.63 12.54
C ARG A 333 -4.29 -0.56 12.16
N LEU A 334 -3.62 -0.70 11.02
CA LEU A 334 -2.67 0.28 10.47
C LEU A 334 -3.18 0.82 9.14
N SER A 335 -2.79 2.05 8.80
CA SER A 335 -3.06 2.59 7.46
C SER A 335 -2.17 1.93 6.41
N TRP A 336 -2.72 1.68 5.23
CA TRP A 336 -2.04 1.08 4.09
C TRP A 336 -2.41 1.82 2.82
N GLU A 337 -1.42 2.06 1.98
CA GLU A 337 -1.64 2.31 0.56
C GLU A 337 -1.66 0.97 -0.17
N LYS A 338 -2.68 0.76 -0.99
CA LYS A 338 -2.87 -0.49 -1.71
C LYS A 338 -2.89 -0.18 -3.20
N VAL A 339 -1.96 -0.78 -3.92
CA VAL A 339 -1.76 -0.59 -5.35
C VAL A 339 -1.97 -1.93 -6.03
N ASP A 340 -2.96 -2.01 -6.90
CA ASP A 340 -3.30 -3.21 -7.64
C ASP A 340 -2.73 -3.13 -9.06
N VAL A 341 -2.06 -4.21 -9.47
CA VAL A 341 -1.27 -4.31 -10.70
C VAL A 341 -1.85 -5.38 -11.60
N SER A 342 -2.01 -5.10 -12.89
CA SER A 342 -2.52 -6.05 -13.87
C SER A 342 -1.62 -6.15 -15.09
N PHE A 343 -1.12 -7.36 -15.35
CA PHE A 343 -0.38 -7.71 -16.57
C PHE A 343 -1.27 -8.38 -17.62
N HIS A 344 -2.59 -8.15 -17.58
CA HIS A 344 -3.54 -8.86 -18.45
C HIS A 344 -3.26 -8.64 -19.94
N SER A 345 -2.80 -7.46 -20.34
CA SER A 345 -2.43 -7.13 -21.73
C SER A 345 -1.03 -7.63 -22.11
N SER A 346 -0.20 -7.99 -21.13
CA SER A 346 1.22 -8.26 -21.33
C SER A 346 1.49 -9.66 -21.89
N ARG A 347 2.62 -9.84 -22.58
CA ARG A 347 2.99 -11.13 -23.20
C ARG A 347 3.39 -12.16 -22.16
N ARG A 348 3.92 -11.71 -21.03
CA ARG A 348 4.39 -12.56 -19.92
C ARG A 348 3.41 -12.61 -18.74
N ARG A 349 2.11 -12.41 -19.00
CA ARG A 349 1.06 -12.38 -17.96
C ARG A 349 1.11 -13.56 -16.98
N PHE A 350 1.35 -14.79 -17.45
CA PHE A 350 1.43 -15.99 -16.60
C PHE A 350 2.64 -16.02 -15.65
N SER A 351 3.57 -15.06 -15.79
CA SER A 351 4.70 -14.83 -14.91
C SER A 351 4.53 -13.55 -14.08
N ALA A 352 3.30 -13.04 -13.91
CA ALA A 352 3.00 -11.81 -13.16
C ALA A 352 3.73 -11.70 -11.82
N HIS A 353 3.85 -12.83 -11.10
CA HIS A 353 4.61 -12.90 -9.83
C HIS A 353 6.07 -12.43 -9.96
N SER A 354 6.74 -12.73 -11.07
CA SER A 354 8.12 -12.31 -11.35
C SER A 354 8.20 -11.01 -12.15
N VAL A 355 7.18 -10.73 -12.98
CA VAL A 355 7.09 -9.50 -13.78
C VAL A 355 6.98 -8.27 -12.88
N ILE A 356 6.14 -8.31 -11.83
CA ILE A 356 5.89 -7.16 -10.94
C ILE A 356 7.15 -6.58 -10.27
N GLN A 357 8.21 -7.39 -10.10
CA GLN A 357 9.49 -6.95 -9.55
C GLN A 357 10.61 -6.83 -10.60
N VAL A 358 10.32 -7.13 -11.86
CA VAL A 358 11.31 -7.23 -12.96
C VAL A 358 12.46 -8.16 -12.59
N LYS A 359 12.12 -9.42 -12.23
CA LYS A 359 13.12 -10.40 -11.73
C LYS A 359 14.28 -10.64 -12.69
N ASP A 360 14.00 -10.62 -13.99
CA ASP A 360 15.00 -10.75 -15.05
C ASP A 360 14.72 -9.66 -16.08
N GLN A 361 15.67 -8.76 -16.30
CA GLN A 361 15.47 -7.60 -17.16
C GLN A 361 15.11 -7.98 -18.60
N SER A 362 15.64 -9.09 -19.12
CA SER A 362 15.40 -9.48 -20.52
C SER A 362 14.01 -10.07 -20.72
N VAL A 363 13.48 -10.74 -19.69
CA VAL A 363 12.20 -11.46 -19.77
C VAL A 363 11.04 -10.66 -19.16
N HIS A 364 11.31 -9.86 -18.13
CA HIS A 364 10.30 -9.27 -17.25
C HIS A 364 10.24 -7.73 -17.31
N ILE A 365 10.83 -7.10 -18.33
CA ILE A 365 10.84 -5.63 -18.48
C ILE A 365 9.45 -4.99 -18.52
N GLU A 366 8.41 -5.75 -18.88
CA GLU A 366 7.02 -5.28 -18.86
C GLU A 366 6.60 -4.74 -17.48
N GLY A 367 7.25 -5.13 -16.37
CA GLY A 367 6.98 -4.57 -15.04
C GLY A 367 7.77 -3.32 -14.65
N GLU A 368 8.56 -2.74 -15.56
CA GLU A 368 9.39 -1.55 -15.28
C GLU A 368 8.56 -0.36 -14.79
N ASP A 369 7.35 -0.16 -15.31
CA ASP A 369 6.48 0.93 -14.90
C ASP A 369 6.01 0.80 -13.45
N VAL A 370 5.90 -0.42 -12.92
CA VAL A 370 5.64 -0.68 -11.49
C VAL A 370 6.83 -0.24 -10.63
N ILE A 371 8.06 -0.56 -11.04
CA ILE A 371 9.28 -0.11 -10.37
C ILE A 371 9.38 1.42 -10.41
N ARG A 372 9.07 2.03 -11.55
CA ARG A 372 9.00 3.49 -11.72
C ARG A 372 7.95 4.10 -10.80
N HIS A 373 6.76 3.51 -10.69
CA HIS A 373 5.72 3.96 -9.77
C HIS A 373 6.19 3.90 -8.31
N ILE A 374 6.86 2.82 -7.90
CA ILE A 374 7.44 2.71 -6.55
C ILE A 374 8.41 3.87 -6.28
N MET A 375 9.30 4.17 -7.23
CA MET A 375 10.32 5.20 -7.11
C MET A 375 9.78 6.62 -7.08
N ASP A 376 8.84 6.93 -7.97
CA ASP A 376 8.23 8.27 -8.07
C ASP A 376 7.48 8.66 -6.79
N HIS A 377 7.02 7.67 -6.03
CA HIS A 377 6.36 7.85 -4.74
C HIS A 377 7.27 7.55 -3.54
N PHE A 378 8.58 7.32 -3.74
CA PHE A 378 9.47 6.84 -2.68
C PHE A 378 9.89 7.91 -1.67
N LEU A 379 10.18 9.14 -2.14
CA LEU A 379 10.61 10.26 -1.28
C LEU A 379 9.51 11.28 -1.01
N ASN A 380 8.39 11.20 -1.72
CA ASN A 380 7.27 12.11 -1.59
C ASN A 380 6.48 11.78 -0.32
N ASN A 381 6.93 12.33 0.82
CA ASN A 381 6.23 12.27 2.11
C ASN A 381 5.07 13.28 2.21
N ALA A 382 4.85 14.08 1.18
CA ALA A 382 3.68 14.92 1.00
C ALA A 382 2.93 14.43 -0.24
N THR A 383 1.61 14.64 -0.27
CA THR A 383 0.73 14.47 -1.46
C THR A 383 0.46 13.04 -1.97
N LEU A 384 -0.29 12.26 -1.18
CA LEU A 384 -1.32 11.34 -1.72
C LEU A 384 -2.73 11.63 -1.19
N SER A 385 -2.89 12.66 -0.34
CA SER A 385 -4.20 13.10 0.19
C SER A 385 -4.82 14.27 -0.59
N ALA A 386 -4.07 14.95 -1.49
CA ALA A 386 -4.54 16.21 -2.10
C ALA A 386 -4.49 16.30 -3.65
N GLU A 387 -3.64 15.54 -4.34
CA GLU A 387 -3.43 15.77 -5.78
C GLU A 387 -4.34 14.95 -6.71
N LYS A 388 -4.71 13.71 -6.36
CA LYS A 388 -5.55 12.87 -7.25
C LYS A 388 -7.05 13.23 -7.20
N SER A 389 -7.50 14.07 -6.28
CA SER A 389 -8.91 14.53 -6.23
C SER A 389 -9.20 15.74 -7.13
N VAL A 390 -8.18 16.36 -7.74
CA VAL A 390 -8.34 17.67 -8.41
C VAL A 390 -8.31 17.57 -9.94
N ILE A 391 -7.78 16.49 -10.53
CA ILE A 391 -7.41 16.52 -11.96
C ILE A 391 -8.46 15.89 -12.92
N SER A 392 -9.51 15.22 -12.44
CA SER A 392 -10.48 14.55 -13.35
C SER A 392 -11.86 15.20 -13.51
N ALA A 393 -12.11 16.40 -12.96
CA ALA A 393 -13.38 17.10 -13.19
C ALA A 393 -13.21 18.16 -14.30
N PRO A 394 -14.02 18.14 -15.39
CA PRO A 394 -13.94 19.17 -16.42
C PRO A 394 -14.25 20.55 -15.83
N LEU A 395 -13.30 21.48 -15.98
CA LEU A 395 -13.40 22.88 -15.56
C LEU A 395 -14.42 23.63 -16.45
N ASN A 396 -15.70 23.49 -16.15
CA ASN A 396 -16.75 24.35 -16.69
C ASN A 396 -17.25 25.30 -15.59
N GLY A 397 -16.52 26.38 -15.33
CA GLY A 397 -16.92 27.47 -14.44
C GLY A 397 -17.11 28.78 -15.20
N VAL A 398 -18.22 29.47 -14.95
CA VAL A 398 -18.48 30.82 -15.50
C VAL A 398 -17.94 31.86 -14.52
N SER A 399 -17.04 32.72 -14.99
CA SER A 399 -16.56 33.90 -14.26
C SER A 399 -17.46 35.09 -14.56
N ILE A 400 -18.01 35.75 -13.53
CA ILE A 400 -18.68 37.05 -13.65
C ILE A 400 -17.91 38.04 -12.77
N THR A 401 -17.30 39.05 -13.39
CA THR A 401 -16.59 40.12 -12.67
C THR A 401 -17.47 41.36 -12.59
N ASP A 402 -17.96 41.71 -11.40
CA ASP A 402 -18.61 43.01 -11.17
C ASP A 402 -17.55 44.10 -10.95
N ARG A 403 -17.36 44.95 -11.96
CA ARG A 403 -16.34 46.02 -11.96
C ARG A 403 -16.59 47.15 -10.95
N LYS A 404 -17.73 47.20 -10.24
CA LYS A 404 -18.02 48.30 -9.31
C LYS A 404 -17.69 48.02 -7.83
N LYS A 405 -17.37 46.77 -7.44
CA LYS A 405 -17.15 46.42 -6.02
C LYS A 405 -15.80 45.80 -5.69
N ASN A 406 -14.89 45.62 -6.65
CA ASN A 406 -13.57 45.02 -6.42
C ASN A 406 -13.61 43.65 -5.72
N VAL A 407 -14.70 42.90 -5.90
CA VAL A 407 -14.89 41.53 -5.40
C VAL A 407 -15.08 40.62 -6.61
N SER A 408 -14.27 39.57 -6.71
CA SER A 408 -14.46 38.51 -7.71
C SER A 408 -15.33 37.42 -7.08
N VAL A 409 -16.59 37.31 -7.49
CA VAL A 409 -17.48 36.25 -7.01
C VAL A 409 -17.32 35.05 -7.93
N PHE A 410 -16.83 33.93 -7.40
CA PHE A 410 -16.67 32.68 -8.15
C PHE A 410 -17.82 31.74 -7.79
N TYR A 411 -18.69 31.47 -8.75
CA TYR A 411 -19.75 30.47 -8.59
C TYR A 411 -19.22 29.10 -9.02
N TRP A 412 -19.14 28.17 -8.07
CA TRP A 412 -18.83 26.77 -8.36
C TRP A 412 -20.11 25.94 -8.26
N CYS A 413 -20.64 25.52 -9.40
CA CYS A 413 -21.69 24.50 -9.47
C CYS A 413 -21.05 23.12 -9.34
N ILE A 414 -21.15 22.49 -8.17
CA ILE A 414 -20.71 21.10 -7.99
C ILE A 414 -21.85 20.19 -8.46
N ALA A 415 -21.65 19.45 -9.55
CA ALA A 415 -22.49 18.31 -9.88
C ALA A 415 -22.29 17.24 -8.78
N ALA A 416 -23.34 16.88 -8.03
CA ALA A 416 -23.18 16.09 -6.81
C ALA A 416 -22.68 14.67 -7.06
N CYS A 417 -21.68 14.27 -6.29
CA CYS A 417 -21.36 12.90 -5.92
C CYS A 417 -22.07 12.55 -4.60
N SER A 418 -22.71 11.39 -4.46
CA SER A 418 -23.68 11.04 -3.39
C SER A 418 -23.17 11.00 -1.92
N ARG A 419 -22.04 11.60 -1.55
CA ARG A 419 -21.53 11.62 -0.16
C ARG A 419 -21.65 13.01 0.50
N ARG A 420 -22.61 13.17 1.43
CA ARG A 420 -22.83 14.39 2.25
C ARG A 420 -21.55 15.00 2.84
N HIS A 421 -20.60 14.17 3.25
CA HIS A 421 -19.35 14.64 3.86
C HIS A 421 -18.33 15.18 2.85
N SER A 422 -18.35 14.72 1.60
CA SER A 422 -17.32 15.11 0.63
C SER A 422 -17.48 16.56 0.18
N HIS A 423 -18.71 17.07 0.05
CA HIS A 423 -18.98 18.41 -0.48
C HIS A 423 -18.61 19.53 0.46
N VAL A 424 -18.95 19.38 1.74
CA VAL A 424 -18.60 20.36 2.77
C VAL A 424 -17.08 20.40 2.94
N LEU A 425 -16.42 19.24 2.85
CA LEU A 425 -14.96 19.16 2.88
C LEU A 425 -14.31 19.80 1.64
N THR A 426 -14.82 19.56 0.44
CA THR A 426 -14.28 20.17 -0.79
C THR A 426 -14.45 21.69 -0.77
N LEU A 427 -15.64 22.20 -0.41
CA LEU A 427 -15.88 23.64 -0.30
C LEU A 427 -15.00 24.26 0.80
N ALA A 428 -14.88 23.62 1.96
CA ALA A 428 -14.03 24.07 3.06
C ALA A 428 -12.54 24.08 2.69
N CYS A 429 -12.06 23.09 1.92
CA CYS A 429 -10.69 23.08 1.40
C CYS A 429 -10.44 24.24 0.43
N PHE A 430 -11.41 24.56 -0.43
CA PHE A 430 -11.28 25.68 -1.35
C PHE A 430 -11.28 27.03 -0.61
N VAL A 431 -12.17 27.20 0.39
CA VAL A 431 -12.18 28.38 1.26
C VAL A 431 -10.84 28.57 1.96
N LYS A 432 -10.27 27.49 2.53
CA LYS A 432 -8.94 27.54 3.17
C LYS A 432 -7.81 27.94 2.21
N GLU A 433 -7.87 27.50 0.95
CA GLU A 433 -6.86 27.86 -0.05
C GLU A 433 -6.99 29.32 -0.51
N VAL A 434 -8.23 29.82 -0.64
CA VAL A 434 -8.51 31.24 -0.92
C VAL A 434 -8.01 32.13 0.21
N GLU A 435 -8.28 31.76 1.47
CA GLU A 435 -7.79 32.45 2.67
C GLU A 435 -6.26 32.46 2.74
N LYS A 436 -5.62 31.31 2.50
CA LYS A 436 -4.15 31.17 2.51
C LYS A 436 -3.48 32.07 1.46
N ARG A 437 -4.13 32.28 0.32
CA ARG A 437 -3.62 33.14 -0.76
C ARG A 437 -4.01 34.61 -0.62
N GLY A 438 -4.74 34.98 0.44
CA GLY A 438 -5.18 36.36 0.68
C GLY A 438 -6.12 36.90 -0.39
N LEU A 439 -6.84 36.04 -1.10
CA LEU A 439 -7.69 36.42 -2.23
C LEU A 439 -9.08 36.85 -1.73
N GLN A 440 -9.57 38.01 -2.21
CA GLN A 440 -10.92 38.49 -1.91
C GLN A 440 -11.96 37.85 -2.84
N ILE A 441 -12.22 36.55 -2.63
CA ILE A 441 -13.16 35.75 -3.43
C ILE A 441 -14.30 35.24 -2.55
N ALA A 442 -15.54 35.48 -2.98
CA ALA A 442 -16.72 34.87 -2.37
C ALA A 442 -17.00 33.50 -3.02
N VAL A 443 -17.16 32.47 -2.19
CA VAL A 443 -17.40 31.07 -2.62
C VAL A 443 -18.81 30.67 -2.20
N ALA A 444 -19.65 30.30 -3.17
CA ALA A 444 -21.01 29.83 -2.92
C ALA A 444 -21.22 28.44 -3.57
N GLY A 445 -21.62 27.45 -2.76
CA GLY A 445 -21.94 26.11 -3.24
C GLY A 445 -23.43 25.97 -3.56
N ILE A 446 -23.77 25.54 -4.77
CA ILE A 446 -25.15 25.21 -5.16
C ILE A 446 -25.30 23.68 -5.11
N PRO A 447 -26.11 23.12 -4.18
CA PRO A 447 -26.29 21.69 -4.10
C PRO A 447 -27.16 21.19 -5.28
N LYS A 448 -26.62 20.29 -6.12
CA LYS A 448 -27.38 19.64 -7.20
C LYS A 448 -27.48 18.13 -6.96
N THR A 449 -28.56 17.66 -6.35
CA THR A 449 -28.88 16.21 -6.26
C THR A 449 -30.11 15.86 -7.10
N ILE A 450 -30.03 14.75 -7.84
CA ILE A 450 -31.18 14.14 -8.53
C ILE A 450 -31.92 13.16 -7.61
N ASP A 451 -31.24 12.56 -6.64
CA ASP A 451 -31.79 11.61 -5.66
C ASP A 451 -32.66 12.30 -4.59
N ASN A 452 -32.77 13.63 -4.64
CA ASN A 452 -33.65 14.43 -3.79
C ASN A 452 -33.35 14.35 -2.27
N ASP A 453 -32.07 14.23 -1.91
CA ASP A 453 -31.68 14.14 -0.49
C ASP A 453 -31.63 15.52 0.22
N ILE A 454 -31.94 16.62 -0.48
CA ILE A 454 -31.79 18.01 -0.01
C ILE A 454 -32.93 18.98 -0.45
N ALA A 455 -33.68 18.75 -1.55
CA ALA A 455 -34.88 19.55 -1.92
C ALA A 455 -35.64 18.97 -3.13
N GLN A 456 -36.99 18.95 -3.06
CA GLN A 456 -37.92 18.24 -3.97
C GLN A 456 -37.68 18.50 -5.47
N HIS A 457 -37.16 17.49 -6.19
CA HIS A 457 -37.07 17.48 -7.65
C HIS A 457 -38.28 16.75 -8.26
N ILE A 458 -39.20 17.50 -8.87
CA ILE A 458 -40.45 16.98 -9.46
C ILE A 458 -40.18 16.25 -10.79
N THR A 459 -39.20 16.71 -11.58
CA THR A 459 -38.91 16.18 -12.92
C THR A 459 -38.42 14.72 -12.92
N GLY A 460 -37.66 14.29 -11.91
CA GLY A 460 -37.19 12.90 -11.80
C GLY A 460 -38.32 11.90 -11.54
N VAL A 461 -39.39 12.36 -10.87
CA VAL A 461 -40.59 11.55 -10.62
C VAL A 461 -41.43 11.42 -11.90
N GLU A 462 -41.56 12.49 -12.69
CA GLU A 462 -42.30 12.46 -13.96
C GLU A 462 -41.69 11.51 -15.00
N GLU A 463 -40.37 11.45 -15.12
CA GLU A 463 -39.71 10.49 -16.03
C GLU A 463 -39.83 9.06 -15.53
N ALA A 464 -39.69 8.84 -14.22
CA ALA A 464 -39.92 7.52 -13.60
C ALA A 464 -41.36 7.03 -13.84
N GLN A 465 -42.34 7.94 -13.77
CA GLN A 465 -43.73 7.67 -14.06
C GLN A 465 -43.95 7.20 -15.50
N ARG A 466 -43.31 7.84 -16.49
CA ARG A 466 -43.39 7.41 -17.89
C ARG A 466 -42.81 6.01 -18.09
N ALA A 467 -41.71 5.70 -17.43
CA ALA A 467 -41.09 4.37 -17.50
C ALA A 467 -41.99 3.28 -16.87
N ILE A 468 -42.63 3.57 -15.73
CA ILE A 468 -43.60 2.66 -15.12
C ILE A 468 -44.81 2.43 -16.05
N ASN A 469 -45.38 3.50 -16.60
CA ASN A 469 -46.54 3.39 -17.50
C ASN A 469 -46.22 2.61 -18.78
N ALA A 470 -45.03 2.80 -19.34
CA ALA A 470 -44.59 2.03 -20.51
C ALA A 470 -44.50 0.54 -20.20
N ALA A 471 -43.88 0.18 -19.07
CA ALA A 471 -43.81 -1.21 -18.63
C ALA A 471 -45.19 -1.81 -18.32
N HIS A 472 -46.12 -1.01 -17.79
CA HIS A 472 -47.50 -1.44 -17.54
C HIS A 472 -48.25 -1.79 -18.84
N VAL A 473 -48.17 -0.93 -19.85
CA VAL A 473 -48.77 -1.19 -21.17
C VAL A 473 -48.17 -2.43 -21.83
N GLU A 474 -46.86 -2.66 -21.68
CA GLU A 474 -46.20 -3.84 -22.22
C GLU A 474 -46.68 -5.15 -21.57
N VAL A 475 -46.97 -5.15 -20.26
CA VAL A 475 -47.43 -6.36 -19.57
C VAL A 475 -48.91 -6.63 -19.77
N GLU A 476 -49.75 -5.62 -20.00
CA GLU A 476 -51.17 -5.83 -20.37
C GLU A 476 -51.32 -6.58 -21.70
N GLY A 477 -50.31 -6.50 -22.57
CA GLY A 477 -50.28 -7.22 -23.84
C GLY A 477 -49.98 -8.72 -23.74
N VAL A 478 -49.63 -9.24 -22.55
CA VAL A 478 -49.20 -10.62 -22.36
C VAL A 478 -49.91 -11.26 -21.15
N GLU A 479 -50.55 -12.41 -21.36
CA GLU A 479 -51.18 -13.16 -20.26
C GLU A 479 -50.12 -13.58 -19.22
N ASN A 480 -50.30 -13.12 -17.97
CA ASN A 480 -49.33 -13.27 -16.87
C ASN A 480 -47.97 -12.56 -17.06
N GLY A 481 -47.93 -11.45 -17.82
CA GLY A 481 -46.72 -10.63 -17.99
C GLY A 481 -46.24 -9.97 -16.69
N VAL A 482 -44.92 -9.92 -16.48
CA VAL A 482 -44.28 -9.19 -15.36
C VAL A 482 -43.28 -8.18 -15.92
N GLY A 483 -43.44 -6.92 -15.51
CA GLY A 483 -42.65 -5.78 -15.97
C GLY A 483 -41.75 -5.29 -14.84
N ILE A 484 -40.44 -5.32 -15.05
CA ILE A 484 -39.47 -4.92 -14.02
C ILE A 484 -38.86 -3.57 -14.43
N VAL A 485 -39.15 -2.51 -13.67
CA VAL A 485 -38.61 -1.17 -13.91
C VAL A 485 -37.60 -0.82 -12.83
N LYS A 486 -36.34 -0.65 -13.23
CA LYS A 486 -35.28 -0.17 -12.33
C LYS A 486 -35.24 1.35 -12.33
N LEU A 487 -35.62 1.95 -11.20
CA LEU A 487 -35.57 3.40 -10.98
C LEU A 487 -34.28 3.84 -10.28
N MET A 488 -33.99 5.14 -10.34
CA MET A 488 -32.84 5.73 -9.66
C MET A 488 -33.06 5.77 -8.14
N GLY A 489 -32.00 5.50 -7.38
CA GLY A 489 -32.04 5.47 -5.91
C GLY A 489 -30.85 4.70 -5.35
N ARG A 490 -29.68 5.34 -5.26
CA ARG A 490 -28.44 4.67 -4.81
C ARG A 490 -28.42 4.41 -3.30
N HIS A 491 -28.99 5.33 -2.52
CA HIS A 491 -29.02 5.29 -1.05
C HIS A 491 -30.38 5.66 -0.45
N SER A 492 -31.31 6.17 -1.26
CA SER A 492 -32.67 6.54 -0.85
C SER A 492 -33.67 6.09 -1.93
N GLY A 493 -34.85 5.67 -1.51
CA GLY A 493 -35.91 5.18 -2.39
C GLY A 493 -36.96 6.23 -2.76
N LEU A 494 -36.65 7.53 -2.62
CA LEU A 494 -37.65 8.60 -2.73
C LEU A 494 -38.26 8.70 -4.13
N ILE A 495 -37.45 8.60 -5.19
CA ILE A 495 -37.95 8.61 -6.57
C ILE A 495 -38.88 7.41 -6.79
N SER A 496 -38.45 6.22 -6.39
CA SER A 496 -39.27 5.01 -6.49
C SER A 496 -40.58 5.12 -5.71
N LEU A 497 -40.54 5.65 -4.49
CA LEU A 497 -41.70 5.84 -3.62
C LEU A 497 -42.70 6.83 -4.23
N TYR A 498 -42.25 8.02 -4.63
CA TYR A 498 -43.14 9.04 -5.19
C TYR A 498 -43.66 8.68 -6.57
N ALA A 499 -42.85 8.05 -7.43
CA ALA A 499 -43.31 7.56 -8.72
C ALA A 499 -44.35 6.43 -8.56
N THR A 500 -44.13 5.51 -7.61
CA THR A 500 -45.10 4.44 -7.31
C THR A 500 -46.43 5.01 -6.79
N LEU A 501 -46.39 5.96 -5.86
CA LEU A 501 -47.59 6.62 -5.34
C LEU A 501 -48.35 7.40 -6.42
N ALA A 502 -47.64 7.99 -7.38
CA ALA A 502 -48.24 8.70 -8.50
C ALA A 502 -48.81 7.74 -9.57
N SER A 503 -48.23 6.55 -9.74
CA SER A 503 -48.59 5.59 -10.78
C SER A 503 -49.87 4.81 -10.53
N ARG A 504 -50.22 4.53 -9.27
CA ARG A 504 -51.33 3.62 -8.85
C ARG A 504 -51.30 2.18 -9.40
N ASP A 505 -50.43 1.87 -10.36
CA ASP A 505 -50.42 0.61 -11.12
C ASP A 505 -49.26 -0.33 -10.74
N VAL A 506 -48.59 -0.10 -9.61
CA VAL A 506 -47.46 -0.90 -9.13
C VAL A 506 -47.91 -1.86 -8.04
N VAL A 507 -47.76 -3.16 -8.26
CA VAL A 507 -47.92 -4.20 -7.24
C VAL A 507 -46.53 -4.64 -6.79
N ILE A 508 -46.17 -4.40 -5.53
CA ILE A 508 -44.92 -4.87 -4.93
C ILE A 508 -45.21 -6.21 -4.25
N GLN A 509 -44.49 -7.27 -4.63
CA GLN A 509 -44.46 -8.54 -3.90
C GLN A 509 -43.18 -8.64 -3.08
#